data_AF-A0ABD2P8F5-F1
#
_entry.id   AF-A0ABD2P8F5-F1
#
_cell.length_a   1.000
_cell.length_b   1.000
_cell.length_c   1.000
_cell.angle_alpha   90.00
_cell.angle_beta   90.00
_cell.angle_gamma   90.00
#
_symmetry.space_group_name_H-M   'P 1'
#
loop_
_entity.id
_entity.type
_entity.pdbx_description
1 polymer ?
#
loop_
_entity_poly.entity_id
_entity_poly.type
_entity_poly.pdbx_seq_one_letter_code
_entity_poly.pdbx_strand_id
1 'polypeptide(L)'
;MFPQRQASTQVLSNRVRSMMNNEKISKGELDAIRKSCWPRTDTPPQQRRRSGRRSAVDSVNSGDVEVDNIKDHLARNLLKYKRANPSSRPKIPKMTQSKEMMGNVETINNLIREQMDDVSTFDDLVALVYVGSITVCEIHGTVLTVKREEREGNTAPWKVRLEGKIVKIRKKLVLYILTSMLMYHPRN
;
A
#
# COMPACT_ATOMS: atom_id res chain seq x y z
N MET A 1 51.55 11.25 34.66
CA MET A 1 51.73 11.65 33.24
C MET A 1 51.12 10.57 32.36
N PHE A 2 49.97 10.82 31.74
CA PHE A 2 49.32 9.91 30.79
C PHE A 2 49.12 10.66 29.47
N PRO A 3 49.72 10.23 28.35
CA PRO A 3 49.39 10.81 27.06
C PRO A 3 48.21 10.08 26.40
N GLN A 4 47.34 10.89 25.80
CA GLN A 4 46.61 10.64 24.55
C GLN A 4 45.69 9.41 24.44
N ARG A 5 44.44 9.58 24.90
CA ARG A 5 43.26 8.84 24.40
C ARG A 5 42.41 9.61 23.37
N GLN A 6 42.83 10.80 22.94
CA GLN A 6 42.03 11.65 22.04
C GLN A 6 42.21 11.32 20.55
N ALA A 7 43.31 10.66 20.16
CA ALA A 7 43.56 10.34 18.75
C ALA A 7 42.62 9.24 18.21
N SER A 8 42.13 8.32 19.07
CA SER A 8 41.33 7.19 18.60
C SER A 8 39.89 7.57 18.25
N THR A 9 39.30 8.54 18.96
CA THR A 9 37.89 8.93 18.77
C THR A 9 37.69 9.78 17.53
N GLN A 10 38.62 10.68 17.21
CA GLN A 10 38.58 11.48 15.96
C GLN A 10 38.81 10.63 14.70
N VAL A 11 39.70 9.63 14.78
CA VAL A 11 39.94 8.70 13.67
C VAL A 11 38.69 7.85 13.42
N LEU A 12 38.02 7.39 14.48
CA LEU A 12 36.75 6.66 14.37
C LEU A 12 35.62 7.53 13.81
N SER A 13 35.49 8.78 14.27
CA SER A 13 34.42 9.67 13.76
C SER A 13 34.60 10.01 12.28
N ASN A 14 35.85 10.24 11.84
CA ASN A 14 36.15 10.52 10.45
C ASN A 14 35.95 9.28 9.56
N ARG A 15 36.23 8.07 10.09
CA ARG A 15 35.99 6.80 9.39
C ARG A 15 34.51 6.49 9.25
N VAL A 16 33.71 6.72 10.30
CA VAL A 16 32.23 6.57 10.23
C VAL A 16 31.62 7.57 9.25
N ARG A 17 32.09 8.82 9.27
CA ARG A 17 31.61 9.87 8.35
C ARG A 17 32.03 9.59 6.90
N SER A 18 33.18 8.96 6.68
CA SER A 18 33.63 8.46 5.37
C SER A 18 32.79 7.26 4.88
N MET A 19 32.44 6.31 5.76
CA MET A 19 31.58 5.16 5.40
C MET A 19 30.15 5.56 5.08
N MET A 20 29.64 6.64 5.68
CA MET A 20 28.29 7.12 5.40
C MET A 20 28.17 7.89 4.08
N ASN A 21 29.26 8.50 3.59
CA ASN A 21 29.20 9.42 2.45
C ASN A 21 29.58 8.79 1.11
N ASN A 22 30.36 7.71 1.04
CA ASN A 22 30.77 7.12 -0.24
C ASN A 22 30.87 5.58 -0.19
N GLU A 23 29.92 4.95 -0.92
CA GLU A 23 29.96 3.63 -1.54
C GLU A 23 30.05 2.35 -0.66
N LYS A 24 29.29 1.35 -1.14
CA LYS A 24 29.02 0.03 -0.59
C LYS A 24 30.23 -0.63 0.09
N ILE A 25 30.07 -0.96 1.38
CA ILE A 25 30.99 -1.81 2.15
C ILE A 25 31.31 -3.07 1.33
N SER A 26 32.59 -3.28 1.06
CA SER A 26 33.04 -4.46 0.33
C SER A 26 32.78 -5.72 1.16
N LYS A 27 32.38 -6.81 0.50
CA LYS A 27 32.08 -8.10 1.14
C LYS A 27 33.23 -8.60 2.04
N GLY A 28 34.48 -8.31 1.66
CA GLY A 28 35.66 -8.65 2.46
C GLY A 28 35.78 -7.86 3.76
N GLU A 29 35.35 -6.59 3.77
CA GLU A 29 35.34 -5.75 4.98
C GLU A 29 34.22 -6.18 5.94
N LEU A 30 33.08 -6.59 5.39
CA LEU A 30 31.95 -7.14 6.15
C LEU A 30 32.33 -8.46 6.84
N ASP A 31 33.07 -9.34 6.16
CA ASP A 31 33.58 -10.59 6.75
C ASP A 31 34.66 -10.36 7.82
N ALA A 32 35.49 -9.31 7.66
CA ALA A 32 36.47 -8.93 8.67
C ALA A 32 35.80 -8.41 9.96
N ILE A 33 34.74 -7.59 9.83
CA ILE A 33 33.92 -7.14 10.97
C ILE A 33 33.23 -8.33 11.64
N ARG A 34 32.69 -9.28 10.85
CA ARG A 34 32.03 -10.47 11.40
C ARG A 34 32.98 -11.32 12.24
N LYS A 35 34.23 -11.49 11.79
CA LYS A 35 35.27 -12.26 12.50
C LYS A 35 35.81 -11.55 13.74
N SER A 36 35.88 -10.21 13.74
CA SER A 36 36.37 -9.47 14.90
C SER A 36 35.35 -9.39 16.05
N CYS A 37 34.05 -9.41 15.73
CA CYS A 37 32.97 -9.34 16.74
C CYS A 37 32.59 -10.70 17.35
N TRP A 38 32.96 -11.82 16.72
CA TRP A 38 32.65 -13.16 17.20
C TRP A 38 33.83 -14.10 16.93
N PRO A 39 34.78 -14.27 17.87
CA PRO A 39 35.80 -15.30 17.74
C PRO A 39 35.12 -16.66 17.76
N ARG A 40 34.98 -17.28 16.58
CA ARG A 40 34.46 -18.65 16.44
C ARG A 40 35.42 -19.60 17.15
N THR A 41 34.98 -20.20 18.23
CA THR A 41 35.51 -21.48 18.70
C THR A 41 35.07 -22.55 17.71
N ASP A 42 36.02 -23.10 16.95
CA ASP A 42 35.79 -24.26 16.09
C ASP A 42 35.53 -25.50 16.95
N THR A 43 34.26 -25.80 17.20
CA THR A 43 33.81 -27.15 17.56
C THR A 43 33.06 -27.73 16.37
N PRO A 44 33.52 -28.86 15.78
CA PRO A 44 32.80 -29.50 14.69
C PRO A 44 31.45 -30.03 15.19
N PRO A 45 30.39 -30.04 14.35
CA PRO A 45 29.08 -30.48 14.79
C PRO A 45 29.08 -31.99 14.99
N GLN A 46 29.15 -32.40 16.25
CA GLN A 46 28.88 -33.77 16.67
C GLN A 46 27.42 -34.09 16.34
N GLN A 47 27.18 -35.08 15.47
CA GLN A 47 25.87 -35.66 15.20
C GLN A 47 25.27 -36.15 16.52
N ARG A 48 24.44 -35.32 17.16
CA ARG A 48 23.59 -35.76 18.27
C ARG A 48 22.45 -36.58 17.70
N ARG A 49 22.65 -37.89 17.79
CA ARG A 49 21.60 -38.90 17.71
C ARG A 49 20.39 -38.48 18.52
N ARG A 50 19.23 -38.61 17.88
CA ARG A 50 17.90 -38.58 18.49
C ARG A 50 17.86 -39.48 19.73
N SER A 51 17.51 -38.90 20.87
CA SER A 51 16.74 -39.59 21.90
C SER A 51 15.82 -38.58 22.57
N GLY A 52 14.55 -38.98 22.69
CA GLY A 52 13.44 -38.08 22.96
C GLY A 52 13.45 -37.49 24.36
N ARG A 53 13.01 -36.23 24.42
CA ARG A 53 12.21 -35.73 25.53
C ARG A 53 11.30 -34.65 24.96
N ARG A 54 10.07 -35.06 24.62
CA ARG A 54 8.97 -34.13 24.34
C ARG A 54 8.68 -33.40 25.66
N SER A 55 9.26 -32.22 25.85
CA SER A 55 8.67 -31.23 26.75
C SER A 55 7.46 -30.66 26.03
N ALA A 56 6.29 -31.21 26.34
CA ALA A 56 5.01 -30.58 26.08
C ALA A 56 4.90 -29.42 27.08
N VAL A 57 5.30 -28.23 26.66
CA VAL A 57 5.02 -26.97 27.34
C VAL A 57 4.60 -25.99 26.24
N ASP A 58 3.29 -25.74 26.21
CA ASP A 58 2.58 -24.59 25.65
C ASP A 58 3.00 -24.09 24.25
N SER A 59 2.38 -24.67 23.22
CA SER A 59 2.21 -24.05 21.90
C SER A 59 0.74 -23.69 21.62
N VAL A 60 -0.06 -23.52 22.66
CA VAL A 60 -1.46 -23.09 22.56
C VAL A 60 -1.48 -21.57 22.76
N ASN A 61 -1.53 -20.80 21.67
CA ASN A 61 -2.29 -19.52 21.57
C ASN A 61 -1.89 -18.59 20.42
N SER A 62 -0.72 -18.74 19.79
CA SER A 62 -0.26 -17.66 18.90
C SER A 62 -1.09 -17.54 17.61
N GLY A 63 -1.64 -18.65 17.10
CA GLY A 63 -2.49 -18.65 15.90
C GLY A 63 -3.93 -18.21 16.16
N ASP A 64 -4.48 -18.56 17.32
CA ASP A 64 -5.88 -18.21 17.66
C ASP A 64 -6.04 -16.70 17.87
N VAL A 65 -5.05 -16.05 18.50
CA VAL A 65 -5.00 -14.58 18.67
C VAL A 65 -4.92 -13.85 17.33
N GLU A 66 -4.23 -14.43 16.34
CA GLU A 66 -4.09 -13.83 15.01
C GLU A 66 -5.41 -13.94 14.21
N VAL A 67 -6.09 -15.08 14.29
CA VAL A 67 -7.40 -15.29 13.65
C VAL A 67 -8.47 -14.38 14.27
N ASP A 68 -8.49 -14.22 15.59
CA ASP A 68 -9.45 -13.34 16.25
C ASP A 68 -9.24 -11.86 15.88
N ASN A 69 -7.98 -11.42 15.75
CA ASN A 69 -7.68 -10.09 15.23
C ASN A 69 -8.18 -9.89 13.78
N ILE A 70 -8.04 -10.91 12.92
CA ILE A 70 -8.58 -10.88 11.56
C ILE A 70 -10.11 -10.77 11.58
N LYS A 71 -10.80 -11.53 12.43
CA LYS A 71 -12.25 -11.45 12.61
C LYS A 71 -12.70 -10.06 13.07
N ASP A 72 -11.98 -9.45 14.00
CA ASP A 72 -12.29 -8.12 14.50
C ASP A 72 -12.14 -7.04 13.41
N HIS A 73 -11.11 -7.12 12.57
CA HIS A 73 -10.99 -6.25 11.40
C HIS A 73 -12.12 -6.50 10.40
N LEU A 74 -12.47 -7.76 10.14
CA LEU A 74 -13.52 -8.13 9.20
C LEU A 74 -14.89 -7.59 9.65
N ALA A 75 -15.25 -7.79 10.92
CA ALA A 75 -16.50 -7.32 11.50
C ALA A 75 -16.62 -5.79 11.45
N ARG A 76 -15.53 -5.07 11.79
CA ARG A 76 -15.49 -3.60 11.68
C ARG A 76 -15.69 -3.12 10.25
N ASN A 77 -15.02 -3.74 9.28
CA ASN A 77 -15.13 -3.38 7.87
C ASN A 77 -16.50 -3.74 7.30
N LEU A 78 -17.09 -4.84 7.75
CA LEU A 78 -18.45 -5.23 7.39
C LEU A 78 -19.45 -4.15 7.82
N LEU A 79 -19.38 -3.70 9.07
CA LEU A 79 -20.25 -2.62 9.57
C LEU A 79 -20.08 -1.32 8.78
N LYS A 80 -18.83 -0.99 8.42
CA LYS A 80 -18.49 0.25 7.73
C LYS A 80 -18.88 0.26 6.25
N TYR A 81 -18.68 -0.85 5.54
CA TYR A 81 -18.77 -0.86 4.07
C TYR A 81 -19.89 -1.70 3.48
N LYS A 82 -20.54 -2.61 4.24
CA LYS A 82 -21.61 -3.48 3.71
C LYS A 82 -22.72 -2.70 3.04
N ARG A 83 -23.17 -1.60 3.65
CA ARG A 83 -24.22 -0.70 3.13
C ARG A 83 -23.70 0.63 2.57
N ALA A 84 -22.37 0.79 2.51
CA ALA A 84 -21.80 2.01 1.95
C ALA A 84 -21.94 2.04 0.43
N ASN A 85 -22.25 3.23 -0.11
CA ASN A 85 -22.32 3.46 -1.56
C ASN A 85 -20.99 2.99 -2.22
N PRO A 86 -21.04 2.14 -3.25
CA PRO A 86 -19.83 1.68 -3.96
C PRO A 86 -18.93 2.82 -4.45
N SER A 87 -19.51 3.96 -4.83
CA SER A 87 -18.78 5.11 -5.34
C SER A 87 -17.98 5.89 -4.28
N SER A 88 -18.37 5.76 -3.01
CA SER A 88 -17.69 6.42 -1.87
C SER A 88 -16.64 5.53 -1.21
N ARG A 89 -16.51 4.27 -1.64
CA ARG A 89 -15.57 3.31 -1.08
C ARG A 89 -14.12 3.70 -1.47
N PRO A 90 -13.14 3.60 -0.54
CA PRO A 90 -11.75 3.87 -0.86
C PRO A 90 -11.20 2.88 -1.90
N LYS A 91 -10.21 3.33 -2.66
CA LYS A 91 -9.58 2.50 -3.69
C LYS A 91 -8.64 1.49 -3.02
N ILE A 92 -8.80 0.22 -3.39
CA ILE A 92 -7.90 -0.85 -2.96
C ILE A 92 -6.54 -0.68 -3.67
N PRO A 93 -5.43 -0.48 -2.94
CA PRO A 93 -4.10 -0.37 -3.53
C PRO A 93 -3.63 -1.71 -4.09
N LYS A 94 -2.68 -1.67 -5.03
CA LYS A 94 -1.99 -2.88 -5.49
C LYS A 94 -0.99 -3.31 -4.41
N MET A 95 -1.06 -4.56 -3.98
CA MET A 95 -0.19 -5.13 -2.96
C MET A 95 0.80 -6.13 -3.56
N THR A 96 2.01 -6.18 -3.02
CA THR A 96 2.99 -7.23 -3.33
C THR A 96 2.58 -8.51 -2.61
N GLN A 97 2.54 -9.64 -3.33
CA GLN A 97 2.14 -10.91 -2.76
C GLN A 97 3.24 -11.49 -1.86
N SER A 98 2.96 -11.58 -0.55
CA SER A 98 3.79 -12.29 0.43
C SER A 98 3.10 -13.58 0.87
N LYS A 99 3.86 -14.56 1.39
CA LYS A 99 3.29 -15.83 1.89
C LYS A 99 2.32 -15.60 3.06
N GLU A 100 2.68 -14.68 3.96
CA GLU A 100 1.84 -14.26 5.08
C GLU A 100 0.52 -13.66 4.60
N MET A 101 0.57 -12.77 3.61
CA MET A 101 -0.63 -12.19 3.02
C MET A 101 -1.54 -13.24 2.39
N MET A 102 -0.97 -14.23 1.71
CA MET A 102 -1.76 -15.34 1.15
C MET A 102 -2.44 -16.17 2.24
N GLY A 103 -1.78 -16.40 3.38
CA GLY A 103 -2.39 -17.08 4.54
C GLY A 103 -3.54 -16.28 5.15
N ASN A 104 -3.38 -14.96 5.27
CA ASN A 104 -4.44 -14.07 5.74
C ASN A 104 -5.63 -14.04 4.77
N VAL A 105 -5.37 -14.01 3.46
CA VAL A 105 -6.40 -14.10 2.42
C VAL A 105 -7.18 -15.41 2.52
N GLU A 106 -6.49 -16.53 2.72
CA GLU A 106 -7.14 -17.84 2.89
C GLU A 106 -8.03 -17.88 4.14
N THR A 107 -7.54 -17.34 5.25
CA THR A 107 -8.29 -17.21 6.50
C THR A 107 -9.55 -16.36 6.30
N ILE A 108 -9.42 -15.20 5.65
CA ILE A 108 -10.55 -14.30 5.35
C ILE A 108 -11.54 -14.98 4.40
N ASN A 109 -11.08 -15.71 3.39
CA ASN A 109 -11.96 -16.44 2.48
C ASN A 109 -12.79 -17.50 3.21
N ASN A 110 -12.22 -18.19 4.20
CA ASN A 110 -12.95 -19.14 5.02
C ASN A 110 -14.03 -18.43 5.86
N LEU A 111 -13.70 -17.31 6.51
CA LEU A 111 -14.67 -16.50 7.25
C LEU A 111 -15.78 -15.92 6.35
N ILE A 112 -15.44 -15.54 5.12
CA ILE A 112 -16.42 -15.06 4.14
C ILE A 112 -17.36 -16.19 3.72
N ARG A 113 -16.85 -17.42 3.53
CA ARG A 113 -17.69 -18.59 3.21
C ARG A 113 -18.75 -18.84 4.27
N GLU A 114 -18.41 -18.68 5.54
CA GLU A 114 -19.37 -18.81 6.65
C GLU A 114 -20.49 -17.76 6.57
N GLN A 115 -20.26 -16.61 5.93
CA GLN A 115 -21.25 -15.55 5.75
C GLN A 115 -21.98 -15.61 4.39
N MET A 116 -21.67 -16.60 3.53
CA MET A 116 -22.27 -16.70 2.21
C MET A 116 -23.75 -17.05 2.26
N ASP A 117 -24.20 -17.75 3.30
CA ASP A 117 -25.60 -18.14 3.46
C ASP A 117 -26.53 -16.92 3.65
N ASP A 118 -25.99 -15.79 4.12
CA ASP A 118 -26.71 -14.53 4.30
C ASP A 118 -26.73 -13.62 3.05
N VAL A 119 -26.11 -14.06 1.96
CA VAL A 119 -25.97 -13.26 0.73
C VAL A 119 -27.19 -13.45 -0.16
N SER A 120 -28.05 -12.42 -0.21
CA SER A 120 -29.28 -12.45 -1.01
C SER A 120 -29.15 -11.80 -2.38
N THR A 121 -28.20 -10.88 -2.54
CA THR A 121 -28.02 -10.10 -3.77
C THR A 121 -26.58 -10.10 -4.27
N PHE A 122 -26.40 -9.80 -5.55
CA PHE A 122 -25.06 -9.62 -6.13
C PHE A 122 -24.31 -8.45 -5.47
N ASP A 123 -25.03 -7.38 -5.10
CA ASP A 123 -24.43 -6.24 -4.42
C ASP A 123 -23.89 -6.61 -3.04
N ASP A 124 -24.59 -7.49 -2.31
CA ASP A 124 -24.13 -8.03 -1.02
C ASP A 124 -22.84 -8.86 -1.21
N LEU A 125 -22.78 -9.67 -2.26
CA LEU A 125 -21.58 -10.46 -2.59
C LEU A 125 -20.39 -9.54 -2.88
N VAL A 126 -20.58 -8.52 -3.73
CA VAL A 126 -19.54 -7.55 -4.07
C VAL A 126 -19.09 -6.77 -2.84
N ALA A 127 -20.03 -6.40 -1.95
CA ALA A 127 -19.72 -5.75 -0.69
C ALA A 127 -18.88 -6.65 0.23
N LEU A 128 -19.20 -7.95 0.31
CA LEU A 128 -18.48 -8.92 1.13
C LEU A 128 -17.05 -9.15 0.63
N VAL A 129 -16.88 -9.32 -0.68
CA VAL A 129 -15.55 -9.43 -1.32
C VAL A 129 -14.72 -8.16 -1.11
N TYR A 130 -15.35 -7.00 -1.22
CA TYR A 130 -14.71 -5.72 -0.96
C TYR A 130 -14.24 -5.59 0.49
N VAL A 131 -15.09 -5.96 1.45
CA VAL A 131 -14.78 -5.98 2.89
C VAL A 131 -13.60 -6.90 3.20
N GLY A 132 -13.57 -8.09 2.61
CA GLY A 132 -12.42 -9.00 2.73
C GLY A 132 -11.13 -8.38 2.20
N SER A 133 -11.20 -7.78 1.01
CA SER A 133 -10.04 -7.14 0.37
C SER A 133 -9.49 -5.97 1.19
N ILE A 134 -10.36 -5.13 1.76
CA ILE A 134 -9.95 -4.03 2.64
C ILE A 134 -9.34 -4.54 3.94
N THR A 135 -9.88 -5.61 4.50
CA THR A 135 -9.36 -6.22 5.72
C THR A 135 -7.91 -6.68 5.52
N VAL A 136 -7.60 -7.33 4.40
CA VAL A 136 -6.21 -7.67 4.02
C VAL A 136 -5.34 -6.41 3.94
N CYS A 137 -5.84 -5.36 3.28
CA CYS A 137 -5.10 -4.11 3.14
C CYS A 137 -4.77 -3.47 4.49
N GLU A 138 -5.71 -3.44 5.42
CA GLU A 138 -5.54 -2.85 6.75
C GLU A 138 -4.58 -3.65 7.62
N ILE A 139 -4.69 -4.99 7.62
CA ILE A 139 -3.80 -5.88 8.40
C ILE A 139 -2.34 -5.67 7.98
N HIS A 140 -2.08 -5.51 6.68
CA HIS A 140 -0.73 -5.27 6.16
C HIS A 140 -0.31 -3.79 6.16
N GLY A 141 -1.07 -2.92 6.84
CA GLY A 141 -0.71 -1.51 7.02
C GLY A 141 -0.71 -0.69 5.73
N THR A 142 -1.42 -1.11 4.69
CA THR A 142 -1.48 -0.36 3.44
C THR A 142 -2.42 0.82 3.55
N VAL A 143 -1.94 1.99 3.14
CA VAL A 143 -2.73 3.22 3.20
C VAL A 143 -3.79 3.17 2.10
N LEU A 144 -5.06 3.15 2.52
CA LEU A 144 -6.20 3.26 1.61
C LEU A 144 -6.27 4.68 1.06
N THR A 145 -6.10 4.81 -0.25
CA THR A 145 -6.25 6.10 -0.91
C THR A 145 -7.74 6.42 -1.00
N VAL A 146 -8.19 7.37 -0.20
CA VAL A 146 -9.49 8.02 -0.41
C VAL A 146 -9.43 8.67 -1.79
N LYS A 147 -10.44 8.42 -2.62
CA LYS A 147 -10.56 9.01 -3.95
C LYS A 147 -10.38 10.52 -3.81
N ARG A 148 -9.18 11.02 -4.11
CA ARG A 148 -8.97 12.45 -4.36
C ARG A 148 -9.89 12.72 -5.53
N GLU A 149 -10.83 13.66 -5.38
CA GLU A 149 -11.55 14.20 -6.53
C GLU A 149 -10.51 14.37 -7.64
N GLU A 150 -10.73 13.68 -8.76
CA GLU A 150 -9.88 13.87 -9.92
C GLU A 150 -9.88 15.37 -10.13
N ARG A 151 -8.73 16.02 -9.89
CA ARG A 151 -8.59 17.42 -10.26
C ARG A 151 -9.04 17.47 -11.72
N GLU A 152 -10.08 18.24 -12.02
CA GLU A 152 -10.50 18.55 -13.37
C GLU A 152 -9.27 19.07 -14.11
N GLY A 153 -8.58 18.17 -14.79
CA GLY A 153 -7.15 18.38 -15.01
C GLY A 153 -6.60 17.42 -16.04
N ASN A 154 -7.44 16.95 -16.95
CA ASN A 154 -6.99 16.54 -18.27
C ASN A 154 -8.15 16.57 -19.25
N THR A 155 -8.66 17.77 -19.55
CA THR A 155 -9.59 17.94 -20.68
C THR A 155 -8.88 17.46 -21.94
N ALA A 156 -9.35 16.36 -22.52
CA ALA A 156 -8.70 15.75 -23.66
C ALA A 156 -8.50 16.78 -24.79
N PRO A 157 -7.34 16.82 -25.49
CA PRO A 157 -7.03 17.85 -26.48
C PRO A 157 -8.08 18.02 -27.58
N TRP A 158 -8.80 16.94 -27.93
CA TRP A 158 -9.89 17.00 -28.91
C TRP A 158 -11.11 17.79 -28.41
N LYS A 159 -11.41 17.73 -27.10
CA LYS A 159 -12.53 18.44 -26.48
C LYS A 159 -12.28 19.94 -26.47
N VAL A 160 -11.06 20.37 -26.10
CA VAL A 160 -10.62 21.78 -26.18
C VAL A 160 -10.72 22.31 -27.62
N ARG A 161 -10.32 21.51 -28.62
CA ARG A 161 -10.44 21.88 -30.04
C ARG A 161 -11.89 22.07 -30.48
N LEU A 162 -12.81 21.20 -30.05
CA LEU A 162 -14.22 21.32 -30.38
C LEU A 162 -14.88 22.53 -29.69
N GLU A 163 -14.58 22.76 -28.41
CA GLU A 163 -15.05 23.93 -27.67
C GLU A 163 -14.60 25.24 -28.34
N GLY A 164 -13.34 25.30 -28.78
CA GLY A 164 -12.82 26.44 -29.54
C GLY A 164 -13.57 26.67 -30.86
N LYS A 165 -13.91 25.59 -31.59
CA LYS A 165 -14.71 25.69 -32.83
C LYS A 165 -16.13 26.18 -32.54
N ILE A 166 -16.78 25.68 -31.49
CA ILE A 166 -18.12 26.09 -31.08
C ILE A 166 -18.14 27.59 -30.75
N VAL A 167 -17.17 28.08 -29.96
CA VAL A 167 -17.07 29.50 -29.61
C VAL A 167 -16.88 30.36 -30.86
N LYS A 168 -16.04 29.93 -31.80
CA LYS A 168 -15.81 30.66 -33.06
C LYS A 168 -17.08 30.74 -33.92
N ILE A 169 -17.83 29.65 -34.01
CA ILE A 169 -19.11 29.62 -34.74
C ILE A 169 -20.14 30.53 -34.07
N ARG A 170 -20.27 30.48 -32.75
CA ARG A 170 -21.17 31.36 -31.99
C ARG A 170 -20.87 32.84 -32.25
N LYS A 171 -19.60 33.23 -32.22
CA LYS A 171 -19.20 34.61 -32.54
C LYS A 171 -19.57 35.01 -33.97
N LYS A 172 -19.38 34.12 -34.95
CA LYS A 172 -19.77 34.36 -36.35
C LYS A 172 -21.27 34.51 -36.51
N LEU A 173 -22.07 33.68 -35.83
CA LEU A 173 -23.53 33.77 -35.87
C LEU A 173 -24.02 35.10 -35.28
N VAL A 174 -23.49 35.50 -34.12
CA VAL A 174 -23.84 36.79 -33.51
C VAL A 174 -23.48 37.95 -34.43
N LEU A 175 -22.27 37.93 -35.03
CA LEU A 175 -21.86 38.96 -35.97
C LEU A 175 -22.78 39.01 -37.21
N TYR A 176 -23.12 37.85 -37.78
CA TYR A 176 -24.01 37.75 -38.93
C TYR A 176 -25.40 38.31 -38.62
N ILE A 177 -25.97 37.94 -37.46
CA ILE A 177 -27.28 38.44 -37.00
C ILE A 177 -27.23 39.96 -36.83
N LEU A 178 -26.19 40.51 -36.19
CA LEU A 178 -26.05 41.96 -36.01
C LEU A 178 -25.90 42.69 -37.36
N THR A 179 -25.07 42.17 -38.27
CA THR A 179 -24.94 42.76 -39.61
C THR A 179 -26.23 42.66 -40.42
N SER A 180 -26.97 41.56 -40.27
CA SER A 180 -28.27 41.39 -40.92
C SER A 180 -29.31 42.34 -40.37
N MET A 181 -29.34 42.59 -39.05
CA MET A 181 -30.25 43.55 -38.43
C MET A 181 -29.93 45.00 -38.82
N LEU A 182 -28.65 45.36 -38.94
CA LEU A 182 -28.23 46.69 -39.37
C LEU A 182 -28.54 46.97 -40.85
N MET A 183 -28.52 45.94 -41.70
CA MET A 183 -28.80 46.06 -43.14
C MET A 183 -30.31 45.99 -43.47
N TYR A 184 -31.16 45.60 -42.51
CA TYR A 184 -32.62 45.52 -42.64
C TYR A 184 -33.35 46.73 -42.02
N HIS A 185 -32.74 47.92 -42.03
CA HIS A 185 -33.50 49.15 -41.79
C HIS A 185 -34.14 49.64 -43.10
N PRO A 186 -35.46 49.50 -43.29
CA PRO A 186 -36.13 50.12 -44.42
C PRO A 186 -35.98 51.65 -44.28
N ARG A 187 -35.43 52.29 -45.30
CA ARG A 187 -35.53 53.74 -45.46
C ARG A 187 -37.00 54.06 -45.67
N ASN A 188 -37.69 54.51 -44.62
CA ASN A 188 -38.94 55.24 -44.75
C ASN A 188 -38.68 56.63 -45.34
#